data_AF-A0A822YC46-F1
#
_entry.id   AF-A0A822YC46-F1
#
_cell.length_a   1.000
_cell.length_b   1.000
_cell.length_c   1.000
_cell.angle_alpha   90.00
_cell.angle_beta   90.00
_cell.angle_gamma   90.00
#
_symmetry.space_group_name_H-M   'P 1'
#
loop_
_entity.id
_entity.type
_entity.pdbx_description
1 polymer ?
#
loop_
_entity_poly.entity_id
_entity_poly.type
_entity_poly.pdbx_seq_one_letter_code
_entity_poly.pdbx_strand_id
1 'polypeptide(L)'
;MTWKTAVANIPYGGAKGGIGCDPGKLSISELERLTRVFTQKIHDLIGVHTDVPAPDMGTNAQTMAWILDEYSKFHGYSPAIVTGKPVVSITEPCDLHFLYHQHK
;
A
#
# COMPACT_ATOMS: atom_id res chain seq x y z
N MET A 1 -4.50 -14.32 -9.56
CA MET A 1 -3.04 -14.02 -9.55
C MET A 1 -2.17 -15.26 -9.44
N THR A 2 -2.66 -16.35 -8.83
CA THR A 2 -1.93 -17.59 -8.56
C THR A 2 -1.21 -18.20 -9.76
N TRP A 3 -1.89 -18.35 -10.91
CA TRP A 3 -1.25 -18.91 -12.10
C TRP A 3 -0.21 -17.97 -12.71
N LYS A 4 -0.42 -16.66 -12.62
CA LYS A 4 0.49 -15.66 -13.17
C LYS A 4 1.82 -15.65 -12.42
N THR A 5 1.78 -15.74 -11.09
CA THR A 5 2.99 -15.80 -10.25
C THR A 5 3.73 -17.13 -10.42
N ALA A 6 3.00 -18.25 -10.56
CA ALA A 6 3.57 -19.55 -10.88
C ALA A 6 4.31 -19.56 -12.24
N VAL A 7 3.68 -19.01 -13.29
CA VAL A 7 4.30 -18.91 -14.63
C VAL A 7 5.52 -17.98 -14.62
N ALA A 8 5.47 -16.89 -13.85
CA ALA A 8 6.59 -15.95 -13.71
C ALA A 8 7.73 -16.49 -12.82
N ASN A 9 7.60 -17.69 -12.23
CA ASN A 9 8.57 -18.32 -11.36
C ASN A 9 9.01 -17.43 -10.17
N ILE A 10 8.04 -16.74 -9.55
CA ILE A 10 8.24 -15.93 -8.35
C ILE A 10 7.57 -16.59 -7.14
N PRO A 11 8.15 -16.51 -5.93
CA PRO A 11 7.66 -17.21 -4.74
C PRO A 11 6.46 -16.50 -4.10
N TYR A 12 5.43 -16.21 -4.89
CA TYR A 12 4.20 -15.57 -4.45
C TYR A 12 2.98 -16.43 -4.79
N GLY A 13 2.02 -16.46 -3.86
CA GLY A 13 0.69 -17.00 -4.09
C GLY A 13 -0.17 -16.07 -4.95
N GLY A 14 -1.47 -16.06 -4.71
CA GLY A 14 -2.37 -15.16 -5.42
C GLY A 14 -3.57 -14.75 -4.60
N ALA A 15 -3.66 -13.45 -4.32
CA ALA A 15 -4.81 -12.81 -3.70
C ALA A 15 -5.36 -11.71 -4.62
N LYS A 16 -6.59 -11.26 -4.34
CA LYS A 16 -7.21 -10.09 -4.96
C LYS A 16 -8.18 -9.45 -3.98
N GLY A 17 -8.09 -8.14 -3.80
CA GLY A 17 -9.01 -7.35 -3.01
C GLY A 17 -9.48 -6.12 -3.78
N GLY A 18 -10.57 -5.50 -3.31
CA GLY A 18 -11.11 -4.28 -3.89
C GLY A 18 -12.34 -3.79 -3.14
N ILE A 19 -12.74 -2.55 -3.41
CA ILE A 19 -13.94 -1.91 -2.86
C ILE A 19 -14.82 -1.51 -4.03
N GLY A 20 -16.10 -1.89 -3.99
CA GLY A 20 -17.09 -1.51 -5.00
C GLY A 20 -17.47 -0.03 -4.88
N CYS A 21 -16.64 0.85 -5.42
CA CYS A 21 -16.86 2.29 -5.46
C CYS A 21 -16.41 2.88 -6.80
N ASP A 22 -16.83 4.11 -7.08
CA ASP A 22 -16.39 4.89 -8.24
C ASP A 22 -15.41 5.96 -7.77
N PRO A 23 -14.08 5.77 -7.92
CA PRO A 23 -13.07 6.72 -7.49
C PRO A 23 -13.23 8.10 -8.12
N GLY A 24 -13.80 8.19 -9.34
CA GLY A 24 -13.98 9.45 -10.04
C GLY A 24 -15.08 10.33 -9.46
N LYS A 25 -15.94 9.76 -8.60
CA LYS A 25 -17.02 10.48 -7.91
C LYS A 25 -16.66 10.84 -6.46
N LEU A 26 -15.53 10.39 -5.96
CA LEU A 26 -15.09 10.63 -4.59
C LEU A 26 -14.06 11.76 -4.57
N SER A 27 -14.14 12.60 -3.54
CA SER A 27 -13.06 13.53 -3.24
C SER A 27 -11.82 12.78 -2.75
N ILE A 28 -10.66 13.43 -2.85
CA ILE A 28 -9.39 12.87 -2.37
C ILE A 28 -9.48 12.49 -0.88
N SER A 29 -10.12 13.34 -0.07
CA SER A 29 -10.30 13.10 1.37
C SER A 29 -11.21 11.91 1.67
N GLU A 30 -12.27 11.72 0.87
CA GLU A 30 -13.15 10.55 1.02
C GLU A 30 -12.44 9.27 0.62
N LEU A 31 -11.62 9.32 -0.44
CA LEU A 31 -10.86 8.19 -0.93
C LEU A 31 -9.76 7.79 0.07
N GLU A 32 -9.08 8.76 0.69
CA GLU A 32 -8.16 8.52 1.80
C GLU A 32 -8.88 7.85 2.97
N ARG A 33 -9.99 8.42 3.43
CA ARG A 33 -10.76 7.87 4.56
C ARG A 33 -11.24 6.44 4.27
N LEU A 34 -11.72 6.20 3.05
CA LEU A 34 -12.15 4.87 2.61
C LEU A 34 -10.99 3.87 2.63
N THR A 35 -9.82 4.27 2.10
CA THR A 35 -8.62 3.43 2.07
C THR A 35 -8.13 3.08 3.48
N ARG A 36 -8.16 4.05 4.40
CA ARG A 36 -7.78 3.83 5.79
C ARG A 36 -8.74 2.90 6.51
N VAL A 37 -10.05 3.14 6.41
CA VAL A 37 -11.08 2.26 6.99
C VAL A 37 -10.97 0.85 6.42
N PHE A 38 -10.72 0.70 5.12
CA PHE A 38 -10.49 -0.60 4.51
C PHE A 38 -9.28 -1.31 5.12
N THR A 39 -8.15 -0.61 5.24
CA THR A 39 -6.92 -1.15 5.85
C THR A 39 -7.18 -1.58 7.30
N GLN A 40 -7.91 -0.78 8.07
CA GLN A 40 -8.32 -1.11 9.44
C GLN A 40 -9.17 -2.39 9.54
N LYS A 41 -9.87 -2.79 8.47
CA LYS A 41 -10.67 -4.02 8.46
C LYS A 41 -9.91 -5.25 8.02
N ILE A 42 -8.77 -5.09 7.35
CA ILE A 42 -8.00 -6.20 6.77
C ILE A 42 -6.59 -6.34 7.34
N HIS A 43 -6.16 -5.46 8.25
CA HIS A 43 -4.78 -5.45 8.77
C HIS A 43 -4.34 -6.76 9.45
N ASP A 44 -5.29 -7.58 9.92
CA ASP A 44 -5.00 -8.89 10.52
C ASP A 44 -4.87 -10.01 9.48
N LEU A 45 -5.32 -9.77 8.25
CA LEU A 45 -5.28 -10.73 7.14
C LEU A 45 -4.07 -10.51 6.23
N ILE A 46 -3.58 -9.27 6.15
CA ILE A 46 -2.42 -8.89 5.36
C ILE A 46 -1.14 -8.88 6.20
N GLY A 47 0.00 -9.09 5.56
CA GLY A 47 1.29 -9.16 6.24
C GLY A 47 2.44 -9.34 5.26
N VAL A 48 3.65 -8.91 5.62
CA VAL A 48 4.84 -8.94 4.75
C VAL A 48 5.14 -10.35 4.19
N HIS A 49 4.82 -11.39 4.95
CA HIS A 49 5.01 -12.79 4.56
C HIS A 49 3.70 -13.56 4.33
N THR A 50 2.56 -12.86 4.33
CA THR A 50 1.22 -13.48 4.24
C THR A 50 0.50 -13.02 2.99
N ASP A 51 0.21 -11.72 2.89
CA ASP A 51 -0.45 -11.10 1.74
C ASP A 51 0.02 -9.65 1.61
N VAL A 52 0.54 -9.31 0.43
CA VAL A 52 1.20 -8.04 0.11
C VAL A 52 0.39 -7.33 -0.97
N PRO A 53 -0.46 -6.34 -0.61
CA PRO A 53 -1.26 -5.62 -1.59
C PRO A 53 -0.44 -4.83 -2.61
N ALA A 54 -1.06 -4.61 -3.77
CA ALA A 54 -0.50 -3.89 -4.91
C ALA A 54 -1.58 -3.02 -5.56
N PRO A 55 -1.22 -1.95 -6.28
CA PRO A 55 -2.18 -1.11 -6.99
C PRO A 55 -2.80 -1.86 -8.18
N ASP A 56 -4.06 -1.57 -8.45
CA ASP A 56 -4.84 -1.99 -9.61
C ASP A 56 -5.78 -0.86 -10.09
N MET A 57 -6.69 -1.14 -11.03
CA MET A 57 -7.69 -0.22 -11.56
C MET A 57 -8.42 0.54 -10.44
N GLY A 58 -8.38 1.87 -10.51
CA GLY A 58 -9.00 2.75 -9.51
C GLY A 58 -8.15 3.03 -8.27
N THR A 59 -6.94 2.48 -8.18
CA THR A 59 -5.97 2.77 -7.11
C THR A 59 -4.63 3.18 -7.71
N ASN A 60 -3.81 3.88 -6.94
CA ASN A 60 -2.52 4.38 -7.40
C ASN A 60 -1.46 4.33 -6.27
N ALA A 61 -0.28 4.89 -6.54
CA ALA A 61 0.79 4.96 -5.56
C ALA A 61 0.38 5.72 -4.28
N GLN A 62 -0.44 6.77 -4.39
CA GLN A 62 -0.96 7.49 -3.22
C GLN A 62 -1.86 6.59 -2.36
N THR A 63 -2.70 5.75 -2.98
CA THR A 63 -3.50 4.76 -2.26
C THR A 63 -2.61 3.81 -1.47
N MET A 64 -1.52 3.33 -2.06
CA MET A 64 -0.57 2.44 -1.37
C MET A 64 0.14 3.16 -0.22
N ALA A 65 0.45 4.45 -0.36
CA ALA A 65 1.04 5.24 0.72
C ALA A 65 0.09 5.34 1.93
N TRP A 66 -1.22 5.51 1.72
CA TRP A 66 -2.20 5.51 2.82
C TRP A 66 -2.35 4.15 3.48
N ILE A 67 -2.28 3.05 2.72
CA ILE A 67 -2.30 1.69 3.29
C ILE A 67 -1.06 1.47 4.16
N LEU A 68 0.13 1.85 3.68
CA LEU A 68 1.37 1.75 4.44
C LEU A 68 1.28 2.53 5.77
N ASP A 69 0.85 3.79 5.70
CA ASP A 69 0.71 4.65 6.87
C ASP A 69 -0.31 4.09 7.87
N GLU A 70 -1.48 3.64 7.39
CA GLU A 70 -2.51 3.08 8.28
C GLU A 70 -2.10 1.74 8.89
N TYR A 71 -1.51 0.84 8.10
CA TYR A 71 -0.99 -0.45 8.61
C TYR A 71 0.11 -0.26 9.65
N SER A 72 0.98 0.74 9.45
CA SER A 72 2.09 1.02 10.37
C SER A 72 1.64 1.44 11.75
N LYS A 73 0.41 1.96 11.91
CA LYS A 73 -0.18 2.29 13.22
C LYS A 73 -0.48 1.04 14.07
N PHE A 74 -0.73 -0.10 13.43
CA PHE A 74 -1.09 -1.36 14.11
C PHE A 74 0.14 -2.25 14.34
N HIS A 75 1.05 -2.31 13.35
CA HIS A 75 2.14 -3.30 13.32
C HIS A 75 3.55 -2.69 13.32
N GLY A 76 3.66 -1.36 13.44
CA GLY A 76 4.92 -0.64 13.28
C GLY A 76 5.33 -0.46 11.82
N TYR A 77 6.37 0.33 11.58
CA TYR A 77 6.80 0.69 10.23
C TYR A 77 7.24 -0.54 9.43
N SER A 78 6.43 -0.87 8.41
CA SER A 78 6.60 -2.09 7.61
C SER A 78 6.55 -1.75 6.12
N PRO A 79 7.60 -1.17 5.52
CA PRO A 79 7.58 -0.69 4.14
C PRO A 79 7.29 -1.81 3.12
N ALA A 80 7.61 -3.06 3.45
CA ALA A 80 7.37 -4.22 2.59
C ALA A 80 5.90 -4.70 2.55
N ILE A 81 4.99 -4.13 3.36
CA ILE A 81 3.57 -4.55 3.39
C ILE A 81 2.83 -4.26 2.09
N VAL A 82 3.25 -3.24 1.35
CA VAL A 82 2.63 -2.85 0.07
C VAL A 82 3.67 -2.61 -1.02
N THR A 83 3.30 -2.99 -2.24
CA THR A 83 4.08 -2.71 -3.46
C THR A 83 3.48 -1.54 -4.23
N GLY A 84 4.22 -0.95 -5.18
CA GLY A 84 3.73 0.18 -5.99
C GLY A 84 3.59 1.50 -5.23
N LYS A 85 4.24 1.63 -4.07
CA LYS A 85 4.32 2.85 -3.26
C LYS A 85 5.25 3.91 -3.90
N PRO A 86 5.07 5.22 -3.61
CA PRO A 86 5.94 6.27 -4.13
C PRO A 86 7.40 6.05 -3.72
N VAL A 87 8.36 6.43 -4.56
CA VAL A 87 9.80 6.24 -4.28
C VAL A 87 10.22 6.87 -2.94
N VAL A 88 9.60 8.00 -2.60
CA VAL A 88 9.83 8.74 -1.35
C VAL A 88 9.41 7.94 -0.10
N SER A 89 8.46 7.01 -0.22
CA SER A 89 7.96 6.21 0.90
C SER A 89 8.75 4.92 1.15
N ILE A 90 9.86 4.72 0.44
CA ILE A 90 10.75 3.55 0.59
C ILE A 90 11.80 3.82 1.69
N THR A 91 12.11 5.10 1.94
CA THR A 91 13.09 5.53 2.95
C THR A 91 12.41 5.72 4.31
N GLU A 92 13.12 5.43 5.40
CA GLU A 92 12.65 5.70 6.77
C GLU A 92 12.19 7.18 6.89
N PRO A 93 11.19 7.51 7.74
CA PRO A 93 10.81 8.90 8.00
C PRO A 93 11.99 9.80 8.38
N CYS A 94 13.07 9.23 8.94
CA CYS A 94 14.31 9.92 9.29
C CYS A 94 15.14 10.39 8.08
N ASP A 95 15.06 9.73 6.93
CA ASP A 95 15.91 10.02 5.77
C ASP A 95 15.39 11.21 4.93
N LEU A 96 14.09 11.52 5.01
CA LEU A 96 13.52 12.70 4.34
C LEU A 96 14.07 14.02 4.90
N HIS A 97 14.41 14.06 6.19
CA HIS A 97 15.04 15.23 6.80
C HIS A 97 16.46 15.46 6.25
N PHE A 98 17.17 14.38 5.90
CA PHE A 98 18.50 14.44 5.31
C PHE A 98 18.47 14.83 3.83
N LEU A 99 17.50 14.32 3.06
CA LEU A 99 17.38 14.64 1.63
C LEU A 99 16.89 16.08 1.39
N TYR A 100 16.04 16.63 2.26
CA TYR A 100 15.62 18.02 2.13
C TYR A 100 16.74 19.02 2.46
N HIS A 101 17.73 18.62 3.27
CA HIS A 101 18.89 19.45 3.59
C HIS A 101 20.04 19.36 2.57
N GLN A 102 20.08 18.33 1.73
CA GLN A 102 21.10 18.19 0.67
C GLN A 102 20.76 18.96 -0.62
N HIS A 103 19.54 19.50 -0.74
CA HIS A 103 19.08 20.24 -1.93
C HIS A 103 18.77 21.73 -1.67
N LYS A 104 19.29 22.31 -0.57
CA LYS A 104 19.30 23.77 -0.35
C LYS A 104 20.72 24.31 -0.28
#